data_AF-A0A1F5DLM6-F1
#
_entry.id   AF-A0A1F5DLM6-F1
#
_cell.length_a   1.000
_cell.length_b   1.000
_cell.length_c   1.000
_cell.angle_alpha   90.00
_cell.angle_beta   90.00
_cell.angle_gamma   90.00
#
_symmetry.space_group_name_H-M   'P 1'
#
loop_
_entity.id
_entity.type
_entity.pdbx_description
1 polymer ?
#
loop_
_entity_poly.entity_id
_entity_poly.type
_entity_poly.pdbx_seq_one_letter_code
_entity_poly.pdbx_strand_id
1 'polypeptide(L)'
;MSVTVTLSQSHVEKLLNIIDESERCLLEARSLLSMNVSTKQVQTPTQQKTPSIQYIKWRVKGGGSAGPSDDFAFDFTQDRDGILSRDKAPIVDYIKQRGPFQVGGYEITLSKDSKFLQRKRM
;
A
#
# COMPACT_ATOMS: atom_id res chain seq x y z
N MET A 1 -40.81 1.73 48.65
CA MET A 1 -40.30 0.60 49.45
C MET A 1 -38.95 0.23 48.88
N SER A 2 -37.86 0.36 49.63
CA SER A 2 -36.51 0.01 49.17
C SER A 2 -36.12 -1.36 49.72
N VAL A 3 -35.70 -2.26 48.84
CA VAL A 3 -35.20 -3.60 49.22
C VAL A 3 -33.69 -3.49 49.38
N THR A 4 -33.20 -3.70 50.61
CA THR A 4 -31.75 -3.76 50.91
C THR A 4 -31.35 -5.23 50.89
N VAL A 5 -30.43 -5.60 50.00
CA VAL A 5 -29.90 -6.97 49.91
C VAL A 5 -28.58 -7.04 50.66
N THR A 6 -28.56 -7.80 51.77
CA THR A 6 -27.35 -8.02 52.57
C THR A 6 -26.62 -9.26 52.04
N LEU A 7 -25.50 -9.04 51.35
CA LEU A 7 -24.64 -10.14 50.89
C LEU A 7 -23.73 -10.60 52.04
N SER A 8 -23.61 -11.91 52.25
CA SER A 8 -22.68 -12.45 53.24
C SER A 8 -21.22 -12.27 52.76
N GLN A 9 -20.29 -12.14 53.71
CA GLN A 9 -18.88 -11.86 53.45
C GLN A 9 -18.24 -12.85 52.45
N SER A 10 -18.60 -14.13 52.52
CA SER A 10 -18.14 -15.15 51.56
C SER A 10 -18.62 -14.91 50.13
N HIS A 11 -19.81 -14.32 49.93
CA HIS A 11 -20.30 -13.95 48.60
C HIS A 11 -19.58 -12.71 48.06
N VAL A 12 -19.23 -11.76 48.95
CA VAL A 12 -18.43 -10.58 48.57
C VAL A 12 -17.03 -11.00 48.11
N GLU A 13 -16.37 -11.91 48.82
CA GLU A 13 -15.05 -12.43 48.43
C GLU A 13 -15.08 -13.17 47.10
N LYS A 14 -16.13 -13.98 46.85
CA LYS A 14 -16.32 -14.64 45.55
C LYS A 14 -16.52 -13.65 44.41
N LEU A 15 -17.28 -12.58 44.63
CA LEU A 15 -17.49 -11.53 43.64
C LEU A 15 -16.19 -10.76 43.36
N LEU A 16 -15.40 -10.46 44.40
CA LEU A 16 -14.10 -9.80 44.23
C LEU A 16 -13.11 -10.66 43.43
N ASN A 17 -13.06 -11.97 43.68
CA ASN A 17 -12.23 -12.88 42.89
C ASN A 17 -12.66 -12.95 41.42
N ILE A 18 -13.96 -12.94 41.14
CA ILE A 18 -14.48 -12.91 39.76
C ILE A 18 -14.06 -11.60 39.06
N ILE A 19 -14.08 -10.48 39.78
CA ILE A 19 -13.66 -9.18 39.24
C ILE A 19 -12.15 -9.18 38.95
N ASP A 20 -11.30 -9.66 39.87
CA ASP A 20 -9.84 -9.73 39.67
C ASP A 20 -9.47 -10.62 38.46
N GLU A 21 -10.12 -11.78 38.33
CA GLU A 21 -9.91 -12.69 37.20
C GLU A 21 -10.36 -12.07 35.86
N SER A 22 -11.45 -11.31 35.89
CA SER A 22 -11.93 -10.56 34.72
C SER A 22 -10.96 -9.44 34.32
N GLU A 23 -10.40 -8.71 35.29
CA GLU A 23 -9.41 -7.65 35.04
C GLU A 23 -8.12 -8.23 34.47
N ARG A 24 -7.66 -9.38 34.98
CA ARG A 24 -6.50 -10.11 34.41
C ARG A 24 -6.76 -10.54 32.97
N CYS A 25 -7.93 -11.09 32.68
CA CYS A 25 -8.31 -11.50 31.32
C CYS A 25 -8.37 -10.28 30.37
N LEU A 26 -8.88 -9.14 30.83
CA LEU A 26 -8.89 -7.88 30.06
C LEU A 26 -7.48 -7.33 29.83
N LEU A 27 -6.58 -7.44 30.81
CA LEU A 27 -5.17 -7.05 30.69
C LEU A 27 -4.39 -7.96 29.72
N GLU A 28 -4.61 -9.27 29.76
CA GLU A 28 -4.04 -10.21 28.79
C GLU A 28 -4.58 -9.96 27.37
N ALA A 29 -5.89 -9.78 27.21
CA ALA A 29 -6.50 -9.45 25.93
C ALA A 29 -5.94 -8.11 25.37
N ARG A 30 -5.74 -7.11 26.24
CA ARG A 30 -5.12 -5.83 25.85
C ARG A 30 -3.65 -6.01 25.47
N SER A 31 -2.91 -6.88 26.16
CA SER A 31 -1.53 -7.22 25.83
C SER A 31 -1.44 -7.92 24.45
N LEU A 32 -2.30 -8.91 24.20
CA LEU A 32 -2.39 -9.60 22.90
C LEU A 32 -2.81 -8.64 21.78
N LEU A 33 -3.76 -7.73 22.03
CA LEU A 33 -4.11 -6.67 21.09
C LEU A 33 -2.95 -5.69 20.87
N SER A 34 -2.18 -5.33 21.90
CA SER A 34 -1.02 -4.44 21.75
C SER A 34 0.12 -5.07 20.95
N MET A 35 0.32 -6.39 21.06
CA MET A 35 1.27 -7.14 20.23
C MET A 35 0.77 -7.31 18.78
N ASN A 36 -0.54 -7.52 18.58
CA ASN A 36 -1.14 -7.61 17.24
C ASN A 36 -1.35 -6.25 16.55
N VAL A 37 -1.37 -5.14 17.30
CA VAL A 37 -1.40 -3.78 16.75
C VAL A 37 0.01 -3.34 16.32
N SER A 38 1.07 -3.98 16.84
CA SER A 38 2.43 -3.74 16.37
C SER A 38 2.77 -4.35 15.00
N THR A 39 1.88 -5.15 14.40
CA THR A 39 2.08 -5.75 13.05
C THR A 39 1.06 -5.31 12.01
N LYS A 40 0.09 -4.47 12.37
CA LYS A 40 -0.53 -3.57 11.40
C LYS A 40 0.03 -2.19 11.66
N GLN A 41 1.23 -1.94 11.11
CA GLN A 41 1.41 -0.67 10.44
C GLN A 41 0.17 -0.52 9.55
N VAL A 42 -0.83 0.21 10.04
CA VAL A 42 -1.61 1.08 9.18
C VAL A 42 -0.53 2.00 8.62
N GLN A 43 0.13 1.52 7.56
CA GLN A 43 0.59 2.38 6.51
C GLN A 43 -0.69 3.15 6.20
N THR A 44 -0.86 4.32 6.83
CA THR A 44 -1.48 5.45 6.15
C THR A 44 -1.00 5.27 4.73
N PRO A 45 -1.86 4.98 3.74
CA PRO A 45 -1.39 4.81 2.40
C PRO A 45 -0.71 6.13 2.12
N THR A 46 0.63 6.15 2.21
CA THR A 46 1.44 7.23 1.70
C THR A 46 0.87 7.34 0.32
N GLN A 47 0.15 8.44 0.05
CA GLN A 47 -0.39 8.69 -1.26
C GLN A 47 0.82 8.60 -2.15
N GLN A 48 0.97 7.43 -2.77
CA GLN A 48 2.20 7.05 -3.44
C GLN A 48 2.08 7.87 -4.69
N LYS A 49 2.73 9.04 -4.63
CA LYS A 49 2.57 10.09 -5.61
C LYS A 49 2.83 9.45 -6.96
N THR A 50 1.93 9.67 -7.91
CA THR A 50 2.09 9.18 -9.27
C THR A 50 3.51 9.49 -9.74
N PRO A 51 4.29 8.49 -10.14
CA PRO A 51 5.70 8.67 -10.44
C PRO A 51 5.86 9.65 -11.60
N SER A 52 6.89 10.49 -11.53
CA SER A 52 7.17 11.46 -12.59
C SER A 52 7.70 10.74 -13.83
N ILE A 53 7.12 11.04 -14.99
CA ILE A 53 7.53 10.48 -16.28
C ILE A 53 8.41 11.43 -17.11
N GLN A 54 8.73 12.62 -16.58
CA GLN A 54 9.38 13.69 -17.33
C GLN A 54 10.81 13.37 -17.78
N TYR A 55 11.45 12.38 -17.15
CA TYR A 55 12.83 11.96 -17.44
C TYR A 55 12.91 10.78 -18.43
N ILE A 56 11.77 10.23 -18.85
CA ILE A 56 11.72 9.07 -19.74
C ILE A 56 11.98 9.54 -21.18
N LYS A 57 12.95 8.90 -21.84
CA LYS A 57 13.28 9.14 -23.24
C LYS A 57 12.39 8.27 -24.13
N TRP A 58 11.16 8.73 -24.33
CA TRP A 58 10.18 8.07 -25.18
C TRP A 58 10.66 7.95 -26.62
N ARG A 59 10.35 6.81 -27.26
CA ARG A 59 10.69 6.51 -28.64
C ARG A 59 9.46 6.11 -29.45
N VAL A 60 9.42 6.50 -30.71
CA VAL A 60 8.41 6.02 -31.67
C VAL A 60 8.86 4.72 -32.34
N LYS A 61 7.94 4.06 -33.04
CA LYS A 61 8.26 2.92 -33.90
C LYS A 61 9.28 3.37 -34.96
N GLY A 62 10.46 2.76 -34.96
CA GLY A 62 11.60 3.19 -35.78
C GLY A 62 12.76 3.80 -34.98
N GLY A 63 12.61 3.99 -33.67
CA GLY A 63 13.70 4.34 -32.76
C GLY A 63 13.97 5.85 -32.62
N GLY A 64 13.25 6.70 -33.36
CA GLY A 64 13.28 8.15 -33.20
C GLY A 64 12.73 8.59 -31.83
N SER A 65 13.14 9.79 -31.39
CA SER A 65 12.59 10.37 -30.15
C SER A 65 11.14 10.77 -30.35
N ALA A 66 10.28 10.42 -29.40
CA ALA A 66 8.87 10.78 -29.44
C ALA A 66 8.63 12.18 -28.86
N GLY A 67 7.87 13.00 -29.57
CA GLY A 67 7.39 14.31 -29.15
C GLY A 67 5.99 14.25 -28.52
N PRO A 68 5.46 15.40 -28.05
CA PRO A 68 4.14 15.48 -27.43
C PRO A 68 2.97 15.28 -28.40
N SER A 69 3.19 15.27 -29.71
CA SER A 69 2.14 14.97 -30.69
C SER A 69 1.98 13.48 -31.00
N ASP A 70 2.92 12.63 -30.57
CA ASP A 70 2.88 11.21 -30.89
C ASP A 70 1.86 10.47 -30.03
N ASP A 71 0.93 9.77 -30.69
CA ASP A 71 -0.17 9.06 -30.03
C ASP A 71 0.31 7.79 -29.31
N PHE A 72 1.45 7.24 -29.71
CA PHE A 72 2.04 6.07 -29.08
C PHE A 72 3.57 6.18 -29.05
N ALA A 73 4.15 5.91 -27.87
CA ALA A 73 5.59 5.82 -27.72
C ALA A 73 5.97 4.77 -26.66
N PHE A 74 7.21 4.32 -26.70
CA PHE A 74 7.74 3.32 -25.78
C PHE A 74 9.15 3.67 -25.30
N ASP A 75 9.55 3.11 -24.17
CA ASP A 75 10.92 3.13 -23.68
C ASP A 75 11.25 1.76 -23.07
N PHE A 76 12.51 1.35 -23.14
CA PHE A 76 12.97 0.10 -22.53
C PHE A 76 12.98 0.25 -21.01
N THR A 77 12.48 -0.74 -20.28
CA THR A 77 12.52 -0.73 -18.80
C THR A 77 13.91 -1.01 -18.26
N GLN A 78 14.69 -1.78 -19.01
CA GLN A 78 16.04 -2.22 -18.68
C GLN A 78 17.06 -1.57 -19.61
N ASP A 79 18.29 -1.40 -19.12
CA ASP A 79 19.44 -0.99 -19.91
C ASP A 79 20.03 -2.17 -20.73
N ARG A 80 21.17 -1.93 -21.38
CA ARG A 80 21.87 -2.96 -22.18
C ARG A 80 22.40 -4.13 -21.34
N ASP A 81 22.60 -3.90 -20.05
CA ASP A 81 23.11 -4.90 -19.10
C ASP A 81 21.95 -5.67 -18.44
N GLY A 82 20.70 -5.38 -18.82
CA GLY A 82 19.49 -6.00 -18.27
C GLY A 82 19.07 -5.42 -16.92
N ILE A 83 19.72 -4.35 -16.45
CA ILE A 83 19.42 -3.71 -15.18
C ILE A 83 18.26 -2.74 -15.36
N LEU A 84 17.28 -2.81 -14.46
CA LEU A 84 16.14 -1.89 -14.48
C LEU A 84 16.63 -0.46 -14.25
N SER A 85 16.34 0.44 -15.20
CA SER A 85 16.83 1.82 -15.11
C SER A 85 16.24 2.51 -13.87
N ARG A 86 17.08 3.24 -13.12
CA ARG A 86 16.72 3.84 -11.82
C ARG A 86 15.53 4.81 -11.92
N ASP A 87 15.40 5.52 -13.03
CA ASP A 87 14.30 6.41 -13.36
C ASP A 87 12.98 5.65 -13.65
N LYS A 88 13.06 4.41 -14.11
CA LYS A 88 11.92 3.58 -14.52
C LYS A 88 11.45 2.63 -13.44
N ALA A 89 12.35 2.21 -12.55
CA ALA A 89 12.03 1.38 -11.40
C ALA A 89 10.76 1.82 -10.65
N PRO A 90 10.62 3.08 -10.20
CA PRO A 90 9.41 3.50 -9.48
C PRO A 90 8.14 3.44 -10.33
N ILE A 91 8.24 3.61 -11.66
CA ILE A 91 7.09 3.55 -12.57
C ILE A 91 6.67 2.10 -12.80
N VAL A 92 7.64 1.22 -13.04
CA VAL A 92 7.40 -0.21 -13.22
C VAL A 92 6.78 -0.79 -11.95
N ASP A 93 7.31 -0.46 -10.77
CA ASP A 93 6.78 -0.91 -9.49
C ASP A 93 5.36 -0.38 -9.25
N TYR A 94 5.11 0.90 -9.56
CA TYR A 94 3.78 1.50 -9.45
C TYR A 94 2.76 0.77 -10.34
N ILE A 95 3.10 0.50 -11.61
CA ILE A 95 2.20 -0.19 -12.54
C ILE A 95 1.96 -1.63 -12.11
N LYS A 96 2.98 -2.32 -11.60
CA LYS A 96 2.82 -3.69 -11.08
C LYS A 96 1.91 -3.75 -9.85
N GLN A 97 1.93 -2.72 -9.00
CA GLN A 97 1.13 -2.68 -7.77
C GLN A 97 -0.29 -2.17 -7.98
N ARG A 98 -0.47 -1.19 -8.87
CA ARG A 98 -1.74 -0.44 -9.01
C ARG A 98 -2.37 -0.51 -10.39
N GLY A 99 -1.64 -1.04 -11.36
CA GLY A 99 -2.05 -1.03 -12.76
C GLY A 99 -1.67 0.25 -13.51
N PRO A 100 -2.14 0.38 -14.76
CA PRO A 100 -1.93 1.55 -15.59
C PRO A 100 -2.37 2.86 -14.92
N PHE A 101 -1.74 3.97 -15.28
CA PHE A 101 -2.11 5.28 -14.76
C PHE A 101 -2.05 6.36 -15.83
N GLN A 102 -2.75 7.47 -15.60
CA GLN A 102 -2.83 8.58 -16.53
C GLN A 102 -2.01 9.78 -16.06
N VAL A 103 -1.31 10.44 -17.00
CA VAL A 103 -0.53 11.65 -16.73
C VAL A 103 -0.41 12.48 -18.01
N GLY A 104 -0.74 13.77 -17.92
CA GLY A 104 -0.58 14.71 -19.04
C GLY A 104 -1.32 14.33 -20.33
N GLY A 105 -2.50 13.70 -20.23
CA GLY A 105 -3.27 13.24 -21.40
C GLY A 105 -2.81 11.91 -22.00
N TYR A 106 -1.88 11.21 -21.34
CA TYR A 106 -1.43 9.88 -21.75
C TYR A 106 -1.76 8.84 -20.69
N GLU A 107 -2.10 7.64 -21.14
CA GLU A 107 -2.10 6.42 -20.34
C GLU A 107 -0.72 5.75 -20.40
N ILE A 108 -0.16 5.43 -19.25
CA ILE A 108 1.13 4.76 -19.08
C ILE A 108 0.87 3.32 -18.70
N THR A 109 1.38 2.41 -19.53
CA THR A 109 1.23 0.97 -19.37
C THR A 109 2.59 0.27 -19.42
N LEU A 110 2.62 -0.96 -18.90
CA LEU A 110 3.75 -1.85 -19.02
C LEU A 110 3.41 -2.92 -20.06
N SER A 111 4.35 -3.22 -20.96
CA SER A 111 4.17 -4.31 -21.91
C SER A 111 3.96 -5.65 -21.20
N LYS A 112 3.30 -6.60 -21.87
CA LYS A 112 3.01 -7.93 -21.28
C LYS A 112 4.26 -8.66 -20.78
N ASP A 113 5.38 -8.47 -21.47
CA ASP A 113 6.69 -9.05 -21.11
C ASP A 113 7.51 -8.17 -20.15
N SER A 114 6.96 -7.06 -19.67
CA SER A 114 7.62 -6.08 -18.80
C SER A 114 8.91 -5.44 -19.36
N LYS A 115 9.19 -5.63 -20.66
CA LYS A 115 10.39 -5.10 -21.30
C LYS A 115 10.27 -3.63 -21.71
N PHE A 116 9.05 -3.15 -21.90
CA PHE A 116 8.79 -1.79 -22.38
C PHE A 116 7.77 -1.07 -21.50
N LEU A 117 8.08 0.17 -21.15
CA LEU A 117 7.07 1.14 -20.78
C LEU A 117 6.45 1.68 -22.06
N GLN A 118 5.14 1.87 -22.04
CA GLN A 118 4.37 2.39 -23.15
C GLN A 118 3.61 3.62 -22.65
N ARG A 119 3.55 4.68 -23.48
CA ARG A 119 2.57 5.74 -23.33
C ARG A 119 1.66 5.78 -24.53
N LYS A 120 0.37 5.95 -24.28
CA LYS A 120 -0.66 6.05 -25.31
C LYS A 120 -1.51 7.29 -25.04
N ARG A 121 -1.79 8.08 -26.06
CA ARG A 121 -2.68 9.25 -25.96
C ARG A 121 -4.13 8.80 -25.73
N MET A 122 -4.82 9.47 -24.82
CA MET A 122 -6.23 9.25 -24.50
C MET A 122 -7.14 10.24 -25.23
#